data_AF-A0A4U6V063-F1
#
_entry.id   AF-A0A4U6V063-F1
#
_cell.length_a   1.000
_cell.length_b   1.000
_cell.length_c   1.000
_cell.angle_alpha   90.00
_cell.angle_beta   90.00
_cell.angle_gamma   90.00
#
_symmetry.space_group_name_H-M   'P 1'
#
loop_
_entity.id
_entity.type
_entity.pdbx_description
1 polymer ?
#
loop_
_entity_poly.entity_id
_entity_poly.type
_entity_poly.pdbx_seq_one_letter_code
_entity_poly.pdbx_strand_id
1 'polypeptide(L)'
;MEELLESKVAPDSEMTMDSEMALDSEMVLDSVEMAPDFVEVVPDSVESPYARCSTFHANDNDGEACFQARRHARRCAHCGLLHEDYDLTAWILHDMEKFDCEMYIPDVEKLEMNGETIILPEHVQKKLDDHIEKMKQGAMEDAKKDQ
;
A
#
# COMPACT_ATOMS: atom_id res chain seq x y z
N MET A 1 40.76 -0.59 -30.27
CA MET A 1 39.85 0.34 -30.95
C MET A 1 39.09 1.02 -29.85
N GLU A 2 39.63 2.15 -29.42
CA GLU A 2 39.04 3.06 -28.45
C GLU A 2 37.92 3.81 -29.16
N GLU A 3 36.71 3.83 -28.61
CA GLU A 3 35.71 4.83 -29.01
C GLU A 3 35.23 5.58 -27.77
N LEU A 4 35.69 6.83 -27.74
CA LEU A 4 35.42 7.92 -26.84
C LEU A 4 34.24 8.68 -27.46
N LEU A 5 33.11 8.76 -26.78
CA LEU A 5 32.04 9.68 -27.18
C LEU A 5 31.65 10.57 -25.99
N GLU A 6 32.37 11.68 -25.88
CA GLU A 6 31.93 12.89 -25.19
C GLU A 6 30.68 13.44 -25.90
N SER A 7 29.54 13.49 -25.20
CA SER A 7 28.39 14.26 -25.68
C SER A 7 28.36 15.64 -25.00
N LYS A 8 28.39 16.65 -25.87
CA LYS A 8 28.52 18.09 -25.60
C LYS A 8 27.20 18.73 -25.12
N VAL A 9 27.36 19.81 -24.37
CA VAL A 9 26.40 20.75 -23.76
C VAL A 9 25.37 21.36 -24.73
N ALA A 10 24.10 21.45 -24.29
CA ALA A 10 23.28 22.69 -24.23
C ALA A 10 21.90 22.38 -23.59
N PRO A 11 21.38 23.28 -22.74
CA PRO A 11 20.03 23.75 -23.02
C PRO A 11 19.98 25.28 -22.88
N ASP A 12 19.60 25.96 -23.96
CA ASP A 12 19.07 27.32 -23.86
C ASP A 12 17.61 27.22 -24.27
N SER A 13 16.74 27.21 -23.27
CA SER A 13 15.30 27.32 -23.45
C SER A 13 14.87 28.55 -22.67
N GLU A 14 15.08 29.71 -23.28
CA GLU A 14 14.44 30.95 -22.85
C GLU A 14 12.93 30.78 -23.08
N MET A 15 12.14 30.91 -22.02
CA MET A 15 10.68 31.03 -22.13
C MET A 15 10.35 32.39 -21.54
N THR A 16 10.16 33.36 -22.42
CA THR A 16 9.67 34.70 -22.09
C THR A 16 8.25 34.59 -21.57
N MET A 17 8.04 35.03 -20.33
CA MET A 17 6.71 35.09 -19.71
C MET A 17 6.26 36.54 -19.73
N ASP A 18 5.57 36.94 -20.80
CA ASP A 18 4.80 38.17 -20.82
C ASP A 18 3.32 37.82 -20.73
N SER A 19 2.74 38.06 -19.57
CA SER A 19 1.30 38.03 -19.34
C SER A 19 0.97 39.00 -18.23
N GLU A 20 0.89 40.25 -18.67
CA GLU A 20 0.18 41.34 -18.03
C GLU A 20 -1.33 41.03 -17.98
N MET A 21 -1.84 40.71 -16.78
CA MET A 21 -3.28 40.73 -16.51
C MET A 21 -3.57 41.95 -15.64
N ALA A 22 -4.21 42.94 -16.25
CA ALA A 22 -4.74 44.12 -15.59
C ALA A 22 -5.69 43.72 -14.44
N LEU A 23 -5.46 44.27 -13.25
CA LEU A 23 -6.40 44.22 -12.14
C LEU A 23 -7.38 45.38 -12.30
N ASP A 24 -8.63 45.08 -12.65
CA ASP A 24 -9.73 46.02 -12.42
C ASP A 24 -11.05 45.26 -12.30
N SER A 25 -11.58 45.21 -11.08
CA SER A 25 -13.02 45.09 -10.82
C SER A 25 -13.26 45.34 -9.34
N GLU A 26 -13.38 46.62 -9.03
CA GLU A 26 -14.13 47.11 -7.89
C GLU A 26 -15.62 46.93 -8.21
N MET A 27 -16.32 46.08 -7.45
CA MET A 27 -17.78 46.13 -7.36
C MET A 27 -18.29 45.70 -5.99
N VAL A 28 -18.49 46.72 -5.16
CA VAL A 28 -19.66 47.01 -4.31
C VAL A 28 -20.31 45.81 -3.59
N LEU A 29 -20.13 45.78 -2.27
CA LEU A 29 -20.91 44.95 -1.34
C LEU A 29 -22.34 45.51 -1.24
N ASP A 30 -23.33 44.77 -1.73
CA ASP A 30 -24.72 44.97 -1.34
C ASP A 30 -25.18 43.78 -0.49
N SER A 31 -25.42 44.03 0.79
CA SER A 31 -25.86 43.03 1.76
C SER A 31 -27.35 42.78 1.59
N VAL A 32 -27.72 41.56 1.19
CA VAL A 32 -29.05 41.01 1.43
C VAL A 32 -28.90 39.79 2.34
N GLU A 33 -29.38 39.94 3.57
CA GLU A 33 -29.54 38.87 4.55
C GLU A 33 -30.58 37.86 4.02
N MET A 34 -30.10 36.76 3.44
CA MET A 34 -30.93 35.60 3.16
C MET A 34 -30.79 34.62 4.33
N ALA A 35 -31.87 34.50 5.10
CA ALA A 35 -32.03 33.46 6.10
C ALA A 35 -31.83 32.07 5.47
N PRO A 36 -31.02 31.17 6.04
CA PRO A 36 -30.87 29.83 5.49
C PRO A 36 -32.11 29.00 5.85
N ASP A 37 -32.92 28.69 4.85
CA ASP A 37 -33.89 27.60 4.93
C ASP A 37 -33.09 26.30 4.99
N PHE A 38 -33.04 25.68 6.18
CA PHE A 38 -32.31 24.43 6.40
C PHE A 38 -33.10 23.30 5.75
N VAL A 39 -32.86 23.08 4.47
CA VAL A 39 -33.19 21.79 3.85
C VAL A 39 -32.15 20.81 4.39
N GLU A 40 -32.57 19.97 5.32
CA GLU A 40 -31.81 18.80 5.78
C GLU A 40 -31.72 17.83 4.59
N VAL A 41 -30.77 18.11 3.69
CA VAL A 41 -30.36 17.14 2.67
C VAL A 41 -29.60 16.08 3.43
N VAL A 42 -30.31 15.03 3.85
CA VAL A 42 -29.73 13.78 4.31
C VAL A 42 -28.76 13.34 3.23
N PRO A 43 -27.43 13.32 3.48
CA PRO A 43 -26.51 12.74 2.52
C PRO A 43 -26.71 11.24 2.63
N ASP A 44 -27.63 10.69 1.83
CA ASP A 44 -27.67 9.26 1.56
C ASP A 44 -26.57 8.93 0.55
N SER A 45 -25.34 9.14 0.99
CA SER A 45 -24.15 8.56 0.41
C SER A 45 -23.39 8.03 1.61
N VAL A 46 -23.58 6.75 1.88
CA VAL A 46 -22.68 5.99 2.73
C VAL A 46 -21.37 5.82 1.96
N GLU A 47 -20.70 6.94 1.66
CA GLU A 47 -19.28 6.95 1.38
C GLU A 47 -18.61 6.55 2.68
N SER A 48 -18.32 5.25 2.75
CA SER A 48 -17.46 4.64 3.75
C SER A 48 -16.35 5.61 4.13
N PRO A 49 -16.17 5.96 5.41
CA PRO A 49 -15.11 6.85 5.84
C PRO A 49 -13.80 6.06 5.84
N TYR A 50 -13.28 5.72 4.66
CA TYR A 50 -11.84 5.50 4.49
C TYR A 50 -11.13 6.85 4.36
N ALA A 51 -11.44 7.73 5.30
CA ALA A 51 -10.76 8.98 5.64
C ALA A 51 -9.39 8.68 6.26
N ARG A 52 -8.49 8.06 5.49
CA ARG A 52 -7.13 7.72 5.95
C ARG A 52 -6.01 8.30 5.08
N CYS A 53 -6.33 9.33 4.30
CA CYS A 53 -5.41 10.39 3.89
C CYS A 53 -6.23 11.67 3.75
N SER A 54 -6.47 12.36 4.86
CA SER A 54 -7.20 13.64 4.88
C SER A 54 -6.28 14.86 4.67
N THR A 55 -5.09 14.66 4.09
CA THR A 55 -4.31 15.78 3.55
C THR A 55 -4.84 16.08 2.16
N PHE A 56 -5.61 17.16 2.07
CA PHE A 56 -6.07 17.77 0.83
C PHE A 56 -4.90 17.92 -0.15
N HIS A 57 -4.94 17.21 -1.28
CA HIS A 57 -4.00 17.40 -2.37
C HIS A 57 -4.65 18.31 -3.41
N ALA A 58 -4.36 19.60 -3.31
CA ALA A 58 -4.70 20.59 -4.33
C ALA A 58 -3.76 20.54 -5.55
N ASN A 59 -3.01 19.44 -5.73
CA ASN A 59 -2.15 19.19 -6.89
C ASN A 59 -1.93 17.67 -7.00
N ASP A 60 -2.22 17.06 -8.14
CA ASP A 60 -2.50 15.62 -8.34
C ASP A 60 -1.30 14.65 -8.24
N ASN A 61 -0.38 14.77 -7.28
CA ASN A 61 0.87 13.97 -7.25
C ASN A 61 1.16 13.18 -5.97
N ASP A 62 0.23 13.07 -5.01
CA ASP A 62 0.52 12.50 -3.69
C ASP A 62 -0.14 11.13 -3.40
N GLY A 63 -0.76 10.51 -4.42
CA GLY A 63 -1.36 9.19 -4.30
C GLY A 63 -0.34 8.11 -3.90
N GLU A 64 0.88 8.18 -4.45
CA GLU A 64 1.97 7.25 -4.13
C GLU A 64 2.45 7.43 -2.69
N ALA A 65 2.61 8.67 -2.22
CA ALA A 65 3.01 8.95 -0.84
C ALA A 65 1.95 8.45 0.16
N CYS A 66 0.67 8.69 -0.14
CA CYS A 66 -0.43 8.16 0.67
C CYS A 66 -0.46 6.63 0.65
N PHE A 67 -0.25 6.00 -0.50
CA PHE A 67 -0.19 4.55 -0.64
C PHE A 67 0.96 3.95 0.18
N GLN A 68 2.16 4.52 0.11
CA GLN A 68 3.31 4.10 0.89
C GLN A 68 3.05 4.28 2.39
N ALA A 69 2.54 5.44 2.83
CA ALA A 69 2.22 5.69 4.23
C ALA A 69 1.23 4.64 4.78
N ARG A 70 0.23 4.26 3.98
CA ARG A 70 -0.72 3.20 4.34
C ARG A 70 -0.06 1.83 4.44
N ARG A 71 0.81 1.46 3.49
CA ARG A 71 1.58 0.21 3.57
C ARG A 71 2.48 0.17 4.80
N HIS A 72 3.21 1.26 5.07
CA HIS A 72 4.05 1.38 6.26
C HIS A 72 3.24 1.24 7.55
N ALA A 73 2.05 1.86 7.62
CA ALA A 73 1.17 1.78 8.79
C ALA A 73 0.54 0.38 9.00
N ARG A 74 0.53 -0.49 7.98
CA ARG A 74 0.02 -1.86 8.06
C ARG A 74 1.08 -2.90 8.35
N ARG A 75 2.36 -2.51 8.42
CA ARG A 75 3.44 -3.45 8.75
C ARG A 75 3.19 -4.08 10.11
N CYS A 76 3.46 -5.37 10.20
CA CYS A 76 3.34 -6.14 11.42
C CYS A 76 4.27 -5.57 12.49
N ALA A 77 3.76 -5.38 13.71
CA ALA A 77 4.56 -4.90 14.83
C ALA A 77 5.64 -5.90 15.27
N HIS A 78 5.42 -7.20 15.01
CA HIS A 78 6.37 -8.26 15.34
C HIS A 78 7.52 -8.32 14.33
N CYS A 79 7.23 -8.63 13.07
CA CYS A 79 8.27 -8.87 12.06
C CYS A 79 8.55 -7.67 11.13
N GLY A 80 7.79 -6.58 11.22
CA GLY A 80 7.96 -5.40 10.37
C GLY A 80 7.53 -5.59 8.91
N LEU A 81 7.06 -6.78 8.53
CA LEU A 81 6.62 -7.10 7.16
C LEU A 81 5.14 -6.79 6.95
N LEU A 82 4.75 -6.59 5.70
CA LEU A 82 3.34 -6.54 5.31
C LEU A 82 2.91 -7.98 4.94
N HIS A 83 2.09 -8.62 5.78
CA HIS A 83 1.72 -10.03 5.57
C HIS A 83 1.01 -10.27 4.23
N GLU A 84 0.23 -9.29 3.77
CA GLU A 84 -0.50 -9.32 2.49
C GLU A 84 0.44 -9.60 1.29
N ASP A 85 1.73 -9.24 1.38
CA ASP A 85 2.71 -9.49 0.32
C ASP A 85 3.15 -10.96 0.25
N TYR A 86 2.94 -11.75 1.31
CA TYR A 86 3.38 -13.14 1.44
C TYR A 86 2.23 -14.16 1.55
N ASP A 87 0.98 -13.70 1.67
CA ASP A 87 -0.20 -14.57 1.77
C ASP A 87 -0.30 -15.55 0.58
N LEU A 88 -0.04 -15.06 -0.63
CA LEU A 88 -0.08 -15.89 -1.84
C LEU A 88 0.99 -17.00 -1.79
N THR A 89 2.19 -16.68 -1.32
CA THR A 89 3.29 -17.64 -1.18
C THR A 89 2.97 -18.67 -0.10
N ALA A 90 2.41 -18.24 1.03
CA ALA A 90 1.99 -19.14 2.10
C ALA A 90 0.91 -20.13 1.62
N TRP A 91 -0.02 -19.65 0.82
CA TRP A 91 -1.06 -20.48 0.22
C TRP A 91 -0.50 -21.50 -0.77
N ILE A 92 0.33 -21.07 -1.71
CA ILE A 92 0.86 -21.95 -2.76
C ILE A 92 1.84 -23.00 -2.22
N LEU A 93 2.73 -22.60 -1.29
CA LEU A 93 3.84 -23.45 -0.86
C LEU A 93 3.54 -24.28 0.37
N HIS A 94 2.68 -23.80 1.26
CA HIS A 94 2.51 -24.38 2.60
C HIS A 94 1.07 -24.71 2.95
N ASP A 95 0.14 -24.61 1.99
CA ASP A 95 -1.29 -24.91 2.15
C ASP A 95 -1.92 -24.14 3.32
N MET A 96 -1.46 -22.91 3.51
CA MET A 96 -1.95 -22.02 4.56
C MET A 96 -2.83 -20.91 4.00
N GLU A 97 -3.89 -20.56 4.72
CA GLU A 97 -4.81 -19.50 4.28
C GLU A 97 -4.10 -18.12 4.20
N LYS A 98 -3.18 -17.84 5.14
CA LYS A 98 -2.46 -16.57 5.25
C LYS A 98 -1.05 -16.77 5.77
N PHE A 99 -0.20 -15.77 5.56
CA PHE A 99 1.15 -15.73 6.11
C PHE A 99 1.11 -15.58 7.64
N ASP A 100 1.64 -16.58 8.34
CA ASP A 100 1.80 -16.58 9.79
C ASP A 100 3.25 -16.24 10.19
N CYS A 101 3.48 -14.99 10.59
CA CYS A 101 4.82 -14.53 10.95
C CYS A 101 5.42 -15.26 12.17
N GLU A 102 4.60 -15.84 13.05
CA GLU A 102 5.13 -16.59 14.20
C GLU A 102 5.69 -17.95 13.76
N MET A 103 5.12 -18.53 12.70
CA MET A 103 5.61 -19.77 12.13
C MET A 103 6.85 -19.56 11.26
N TYR A 104 6.83 -18.55 10.38
CA TYR A 104 7.96 -18.28 9.47
C TYR A 104 9.13 -17.55 10.14
N ILE A 105 8.84 -16.63 11.06
CA ILE A 105 9.81 -15.74 11.71
C ILE A 105 9.64 -15.84 13.22
N PRO A 106 9.93 -17.01 13.83
CA PRO A 106 9.79 -17.18 15.27
C PRO A 106 10.77 -16.31 16.07
N ASP A 107 11.89 -15.94 15.46
CA ASP A 107 12.92 -15.09 16.04
C ASP A 107 13.31 -14.01 15.01
N VAL A 108 12.78 -12.81 15.22
CA VAL A 108 12.98 -11.66 14.32
C VAL A 108 14.42 -11.17 14.29
N GLU A 109 15.22 -11.42 15.35
CA GLU A 109 16.63 -11.06 15.40
C GLU A 109 17.49 -11.95 14.49
N LYS A 110 17.01 -13.17 14.22
CA LYS A 110 17.66 -14.14 13.33
C LYS A 110 17.05 -14.17 11.93
N LEU A 111 16.17 -13.23 11.61
CA LEU A 111 15.57 -13.14 10.29
C LEU A 111 16.64 -12.80 9.25
N GLU A 112 16.87 -13.71 8.32
CA GLU A 112 17.70 -13.47 7.16
C GLU A 112 16.82 -13.13 5.95
N MET A 113 17.20 -12.08 5.21
CA MET A 113 16.52 -11.67 3.99
C MET A 113 17.50 -11.54 2.82
N ASN A 114 17.04 -11.92 1.63
CA ASN A 114 17.70 -11.68 0.37
C ASN A 114 16.79 -10.83 -0.53
N GLY A 115 17.02 -9.51 -0.54
CA GLY A 115 16.08 -8.57 -1.15
C GLY A 115 14.72 -8.61 -0.44
N GLU A 116 13.67 -8.94 -1.19
CA GLU A 116 12.29 -9.10 -0.67
C GLU A 116 11.97 -10.54 -0.23
N THR A 117 12.91 -11.48 -0.41
CA THR A 117 12.70 -12.88 -0.08
C THR A 117 13.21 -13.21 1.32
N ILE A 118 12.35 -13.80 2.14
CA ILE A 118 12.70 -14.33 3.46
C ILE A 118 13.47 -15.64 3.28
N ILE A 119 14.62 -15.78 3.94
CA ILE A 119 15.37 -17.04 3.99
C ILE A 119 14.94 -17.79 5.24
N LEU A 120 14.29 -18.94 5.05
CA LEU A 120 13.76 -19.73 6.16
C LEU A 120 14.86 -20.62 6.76
N PRO A 121 15.11 -20.53 8.09
CA PRO A 121 15.99 -21.46 8.78
C PRO A 121 15.48 -22.91 8.68
N GLU A 122 16.39 -23.89 8.71
CA GLU A 122 16.04 -25.32 8.57
C GLU A 122 14.98 -25.80 9.57
N HIS A 123 15.05 -25.32 10.82
CA HIS A 123 14.09 -25.68 11.86
C HIS A 123 12.67 -25.16 11.58
N VAL A 124 12.54 -24.04 10.86
CA VAL A 124 11.26 -23.48 10.41
C VAL A 124 10.71 -24.30 9.25
N GLN A 125 11.56 -24.63 8.27
CA GLN A 125 11.17 -25.47 7.12
C GLN A 125 10.59 -26.81 7.60
N LYS A 126 11.27 -27.47 8.55
CA LYS A 126 10.77 -28.72 9.13
C LYS A 126 9.39 -28.58 9.78
N LYS A 127 9.13 -27.48 10.49
CA LYS A 127 7.80 -27.22 11.08
C LYS A 127 6.72 -27.03 10.02
N LEU A 128 7.06 -26.37 8.92
CA LEU A 128 6.15 -26.17 7.79
C LEU A 128 5.85 -27.50 7.09
N ASP A 129 6.85 -28.34 6.87
CA ASP A 129 6.65 -29.68 6.31
C ASP A 129 5.74 -30.53 7.21
N ASP A 130 5.98 -30.51 8.53
CA ASP A 130 5.12 -31.19 9.50
C ASP A 130 3.67 -30.65 9.48
N HIS A 131 3.48 -29.37 9.20
CA HIS A 131 2.15 -28.76 9.06
C HIS A 131 1.43 -29.26 7.81
N ILE A 132 2.12 -29.24 6.66
CA ILE A 132 1.58 -29.71 5.38
C ILE A 132 1.18 -31.20 5.48
N GLU A 133 2.02 -32.03 6.08
CA GLU A 133 1.71 -33.45 6.24
C GLU A 133 0.48 -33.69 7.13
N LYS A 134 0.28 -32.89 8.18
CA LYS A 134 -0.93 -32.95 9.02
C LYS A 134 -2.19 -32.55 8.25
N MET A 135 -2.11 -31.48 7.46
CA MET A 135 -3.23 -31.01 6.63
C MET A 135 -3.64 -32.08 5.62
N LYS A 136 -2.67 -32.71 4.95
CA LYS A 136 -2.90 -33.84 4.03
C LYS A 136 -3.57 -35.03 4.72
N GLN A 137 -3.11 -35.39 5.92
CA GLN A 137 -3.69 -36.50 6.69
C GLN A 137 -5.15 -36.22 7.08
N GLY A 138 -5.44 -35.01 7.58
CA GLY A 138 -6.81 -34.60 7.91
C GLY A 138 -7.76 -34.67 6.70
N ALA A 139 -7.32 -34.15 5.55
CA ALA A 139 -8.11 -34.21 4.33
C ALA A 139 -8.44 -35.64 3.87
N MET A 140 -7.53 -36.59 4.06
CA MET A 140 -7.78 -38.01 3.77
C MET A 140 -8.76 -38.66 4.77
N GLU A 141 -8.71 -38.28 6.05
CA GLU A 141 -9.63 -38.79 7.06
C GLU A 141 -11.06 -38.26 6.87
N ASP A 142 -11.21 -36.99 6.51
CA ASP A 142 -12.51 -36.37 6.26
C ASP A 142 -13.18 -36.95 5.00
N ALA A 143 -12.42 -37.12 3.91
CA ALA A 143 -12.92 -37.77 2.68
C ALA A 143 -13.38 -39.22 2.90
N LYS A 144 -12.93 -39.89 3.97
CA LYS A 144 -13.33 -41.25 4.32
C LYS A 144 -14.59 -41.31 5.19
N LYS A 145 -14.97 -40.23 5.86
CA LYS A 145 -16.21 -40.17 6.67
C LYS A 145 -17.46 -39.88 5.83
N ASP A 146 -17.27 -39.35 4.62
CA ASP A 146 -18.35 -39.03 3.68
C ASP A 146 -18.70 -40.20 2.73
N GLN A 147 -18.12 -41.40 2.93
CA GLN A 147 -18.47 -42.65 2.23
C GLN A 147 -19.12 -43.67 3.16
#